data_AF-A0A382PU08-F1
#
_entry.id   AF-A0A382PU08-F1
#
_cell.length_a   1.000
_cell.length_b   1.000
_cell.length_c   1.000
_cell.angle_alpha   90.00
_cell.angle_beta   90.00
_cell.angle_gamma   90.00
#
_symmetry.space_group_name_H-M   'P 1'
#
loop_
_entity.id
_entity.type
_entity.pdbx_description
1 polymer ?
#
loop_
_entity_poly.entity_id
_entity_poly.type
_entity_poly.pdbx_seq_one_letter_code
_entity_poly.pdbx_strand_id
1 'polypeptide(L)'
;MKKDSEKNNLGAFFEMIDLIGDDISEMLENESSKLNGYECLVVSFNCLTLFCRQVEIDFSQIEDHYNEFKKNPPDGILQSYDGASDVQRSEVEEFNIVLEEIENTLAAFEKRCKKTEEMFDEWNCVFIMYACLRNHCDKVEVNYIELIEDVFKIQSELEKEEKTEPEDPNTLN
;
A
#
# COMPACT_ATOMS: atom_id res chain seq x y z
N MET A 1 -13.99 23.32 8.45
CA MET A 1 -13.79 22.07 9.21
C MET A 1 -13.27 20.90 8.35
N LYS A 2 -12.86 21.09 7.07
CA LYS A 2 -12.27 20.01 6.24
C LYS A 2 -10.74 19.90 6.30
N LYS A 3 -10.03 21.00 6.59
CA LYS A 3 -8.57 21.00 6.68
C LYS A 3 -8.00 20.13 7.81
N ASP A 4 -8.77 19.96 8.89
CA ASP A 4 -8.33 19.15 10.03
C ASP A 4 -8.48 17.65 9.74
N SER A 5 -9.47 17.24 8.92
CA SER A 5 -9.63 15.84 8.50
C SER A 5 -8.59 15.43 7.45
N GLU A 6 -8.29 16.29 6.47
CA GLU A 6 -7.26 16.02 5.46
C GLU A 6 -5.86 15.88 6.11
N LYS A 7 -5.51 16.80 7.01
CA LYS A 7 -4.24 16.68 7.75
C LYS A 7 -4.18 15.41 8.62
N ASN A 8 -5.32 14.92 9.10
CA ASN A 8 -5.41 13.69 9.86
C ASN A 8 -5.27 12.44 8.97
N ASN A 9 -5.87 12.47 7.78
CA ASN A 9 -5.82 11.34 6.85
C ASN A 9 -4.41 11.14 6.24
N LEU A 10 -3.70 12.23 5.92
CA LEU A 10 -2.29 12.13 5.52
C LEU A 10 -1.41 11.57 6.65
N GLY A 11 -1.68 11.95 7.90
CA GLY A 11 -0.99 11.36 9.05
C GLY A 11 -1.20 9.84 9.11
N ALA A 12 -2.47 9.41 9.06
CA ALA A 12 -2.83 7.99 9.04
C ALA A 12 -2.26 7.24 7.83
N PHE A 13 -2.11 7.90 6.68
CA PHE A 13 -1.48 7.30 5.50
C PHE A 13 0.00 6.97 5.73
N PHE A 14 0.76 7.90 6.33
CA PHE A 14 2.18 7.65 6.63
C PHE A 14 2.34 6.61 7.74
N GLU A 15 1.50 6.67 8.78
CA GLU A 15 1.47 5.63 9.81
C GLU A 15 1.18 4.24 9.22
N MET A 16 0.31 4.14 8.20
CA MET A 16 0.05 2.89 7.50
C MET A 16 1.26 2.36 6.71
N ILE A 17 2.09 3.23 6.13
CA ILE A 17 3.35 2.82 5.48
C ILE A 17 4.32 2.26 6.52
N ASP A 18 4.48 2.96 7.65
CA ASP A 18 5.36 2.51 8.74
C ASP A 18 4.91 1.13 9.27
N LEU A 19 3.60 0.96 9.48
CA LEU A 19 3.01 -0.32 9.92
C LEU A 19 3.26 -1.47 8.96
N ILE A 20 3.25 -1.25 7.65
CA ILE A 20 3.60 -2.29 6.67
C ILE A 20 5.04 -2.77 6.88
N GLY A 21 5.97 -1.84 7.12
CA GLY A 21 7.36 -2.18 7.40
C GLY A 21 7.52 -2.95 8.71
N ASP A 22 6.79 -2.55 9.75
CA ASP A 22 6.77 -3.22 11.04
C ASP A 22 6.17 -4.64 10.93
N ASP A 23 5.02 -4.81 10.25
CA ASP A 23 4.36 -6.11 10.04
C ASP A 23 5.28 -7.09 9.29
N ILE A 24 5.94 -6.63 8.22
CA ILE A 24 6.89 -7.45 7.46
C ILE A 24 8.06 -7.87 8.35
N SER A 25 8.59 -6.95 9.17
CA SER A 25 9.69 -7.23 10.09
C SER A 25 9.29 -8.26 11.14
N GLU A 26 8.12 -8.11 11.77
CA GLU A 26 7.60 -9.06 12.75
C GLU A 26 7.39 -10.45 12.14
N MET A 27 6.84 -10.51 10.92
CA MET A 27 6.65 -11.78 10.20
C MET A 27 7.99 -12.48 9.93
N LEU A 28 9.07 -11.76 9.62
CA LEU A 28 10.41 -12.32 9.38
C LEU A 28 11.08 -12.85 10.66
N GLU A 29 10.81 -12.25 11.82
CA GLU A 29 11.37 -12.71 13.10
C GLU A 29 10.82 -14.08 13.52
N ASN A 30 9.64 -14.45 13.01
CA ASN A 30 9.08 -15.76 13.26
C ASN A 30 9.81 -16.82 12.43
N GLU A 31 10.68 -17.60 13.08
CA GLU A 31 11.52 -18.67 12.46
C GLU A 31 10.74 -19.71 11.64
N SER A 32 9.42 -19.77 11.79
CA SER A 32 8.54 -20.66 11.02
C SER A 32 7.91 -20.04 9.78
N SER A 33 7.98 -18.71 9.63
CA SER A 33 7.39 -18.00 8.50
C SER A 33 8.27 -18.19 7.26
N LYS A 34 7.62 -18.41 6.11
CA LYS A 34 8.25 -18.39 4.79
C LYS A 34 7.81 -17.14 4.07
N LEU A 35 7.93 -16.00 4.75
CA LEU A 35 7.55 -14.71 4.17
C LEU A 35 8.27 -14.54 2.83
N ASN A 36 7.48 -14.46 1.77
CA ASN A 36 7.96 -14.29 0.41
C ASN A 36 7.44 -12.97 -0.19
N GLY A 37 7.91 -12.60 -1.38
CA GLY A 37 7.55 -11.32 -2.00
C GLY A 37 6.05 -11.16 -2.26
N TYR A 38 5.34 -12.26 -2.53
CA TYR A 38 3.89 -12.25 -2.71
C TYR A 38 3.16 -11.90 -1.40
N GLU A 39 3.58 -12.46 -0.27
CA GLU A 39 2.97 -12.15 1.04
C GLU A 39 3.22 -10.69 1.43
N CYS A 40 4.39 -10.12 1.14
CA CYS A 40 4.65 -8.69 1.33
C CYS A 40 3.69 -7.81 0.49
N LEU A 41 3.43 -8.22 -0.75
CA LEU A 41 2.45 -7.57 -1.62
C LEU A 41 1.03 -7.67 -1.07
N VAL A 42 0.63 -8.84 -0.55
CA VAL A 42 -0.69 -9.05 0.08
C VAL A 42 -0.86 -8.12 1.28
N VAL A 43 0.11 -8.07 2.19
CA VAL A 43 0.09 -7.16 3.36
C VAL A 43 -0.08 -5.71 2.90
N SER A 44 0.72 -5.28 1.93
CA SER A 44 0.73 -3.90 1.46
C SER A 44 -0.57 -3.48 0.78
N PHE A 45 -1.10 -4.30 -0.11
CA PHE A 45 -2.39 -4.02 -0.76
C PHE A 45 -3.57 -4.16 0.22
N ASN A 46 -3.48 -5.05 1.21
CA ASN A 46 -4.47 -5.13 2.28
C ASN A 46 -4.53 -3.82 3.07
N CYS A 47 -3.38 -3.33 3.55
CA CYS A 47 -3.29 -2.06 4.28
C CYS A 47 -3.78 -0.88 3.42
N LEU A 48 -3.35 -0.81 2.15
CA LEU A 48 -3.76 0.26 1.23
C LEU A 48 -5.27 0.24 0.96
N THR A 49 -5.86 -0.93 0.72
CA THR A 49 -7.31 -1.06 0.45
C THR A 49 -8.13 -0.72 1.69
N LEU A 50 -7.70 -1.15 2.89
CA LEU A 50 -8.34 -0.78 4.16
C LEU A 50 -8.26 0.73 4.42
N PHE A 51 -7.09 1.34 4.18
CA PHE A 51 -6.94 2.79 4.26
C PHE A 51 -7.90 3.50 3.30
N CYS A 52 -7.98 3.06 2.04
CA CYS A 52 -8.91 3.65 1.07
C CYS A 52 -10.37 3.58 1.55
N ARG A 53 -10.79 2.45 2.15
CA ARG A 53 -12.12 2.33 2.77
C ARG A 53 -12.31 3.32 3.92
N GLN A 54 -11.31 3.50 4.78
CA GLN A 54 -11.36 4.42 5.92
C GLN A 54 -11.52 5.88 5.49
N VAL A 55 -10.85 6.29 4.40
CA VAL A 55 -10.90 7.67 3.90
C VAL A 55 -11.89 7.88 2.75
N GLU A 56 -12.76 6.89 2.50
CA GLU A 56 -13.80 6.91 1.45
C GLU A 56 -13.23 7.13 0.02
N ILE A 57 -12.01 6.66 -0.22
CA ILE A 57 -11.40 6.58 -1.55
C ILE A 57 -11.89 5.31 -2.24
N ASP A 58 -12.50 5.46 -3.42
CA ASP A 58 -12.92 4.34 -4.25
C ASP A 58 -11.70 3.67 -4.89
N PHE A 59 -11.27 2.55 -4.33
CA PHE A 59 -10.10 1.81 -4.79
C PHE A 59 -10.20 1.39 -6.27
N SER A 60 -11.40 1.17 -6.80
CA SER A 60 -11.58 0.78 -8.20
C SER A 60 -11.15 1.86 -9.19
N GLN A 61 -11.29 3.13 -8.81
CA GLN A 61 -10.90 4.28 -9.64
C GLN A 61 -9.38 4.42 -9.75
N ILE A 62 -8.62 3.88 -8.79
CA ILE A 62 -7.15 3.98 -8.77
C ILE A 62 -6.56 3.17 -9.92
N GLU A 63 -7.06 1.95 -10.19
CA GLU A 63 -6.59 1.11 -11.29
C GLU A 63 -6.94 1.71 -12.66
N ASP A 64 -8.12 2.34 -12.80
CA ASP A 64 -8.47 3.06 -14.02
C ASP A 64 -7.49 4.21 -14.29
N HIS A 65 -7.20 5.02 -13.26
CA HIS A 65 -6.22 6.11 -13.35
C HIS A 65 -4.80 5.60 -13.62
N TYR A 66 -4.41 4.47 -13.04
CA TYR A 66 -3.10 3.86 -13.27
C TYR A 66 -2.96 3.38 -14.71
N ASN A 67 -4.01 2.78 -15.27
CA ASN A 67 -4.05 2.37 -16.68
C ASN A 67 -4.00 3.56 -17.64
N GLU A 68 -4.62 4.69 -17.29
CA GLU A 68 -4.48 5.95 -18.05
C GLU A 68 -3.07 6.54 -17.94
N PHE A 69 -2.50 6.53 -16.73
CA PHE A 69 -1.14 6.96 -16.46
C PHE A 69 -0.13 6.15 -17.28
N LYS A 70 -0.25 4.82 -17.35
CA LYS A 70 0.64 3.98 -18.18
C LYS A 70 0.57 4.30 -19.67
N LYS A 71 -0.60 4.70 -20.18
CA LYS A 71 -0.78 5.06 -21.60
C LYS A 71 -0.11 6.39 -21.93
N ASN A 72 -0.11 7.33 -20.98
CA ASN A 72 0.45 8.67 -21.15
C ASN A 72 1.24 9.08 -19.90
N PRO A 73 2.43 8.51 -19.66
CA PRO A 73 3.19 8.81 -18.45
C PRO A 73 3.59 10.29 -18.47
N PRO A 74 3.14 11.10 -17.49
CA PRO A 74 3.60 12.48 -17.34
C PRO A 74 5.10 12.50 -17.02
N ASP A 75 5.81 13.49 -17.56
CA ASP A 75 7.25 13.66 -17.34
C ASP A 75 7.57 13.68 -15.83
N GLY A 76 8.31 12.67 -15.37
CA GLY A 76 9.01 12.68 -14.08
C GLY A 76 8.24 12.30 -12.82
N ILE A 77 7.02 11.73 -12.88
CA ILE A 77 6.27 11.33 -11.66
C ILE A 77 6.67 9.96 -11.12
N LEU A 78 6.99 9.03 -12.02
CA LEU A 78 7.36 7.66 -11.69
C LEU A 78 8.52 7.28 -12.62
N GLN A 79 9.70 7.82 -12.33
CA GLN A 79 10.91 7.29 -12.94
C GLN A 79 11.14 5.92 -12.32
N SER A 80 11.01 4.88 -13.13
CA SER A 80 11.31 3.51 -12.72
C SER A 80 12.69 3.48 -12.06
N TYR A 81 12.75 3.08 -10.79
CA TYR A 81 14.03 2.74 -10.18
C TYR A 81 14.63 1.54 -10.93
N ASP A 82 15.61 1.82 -11.79
CA ASP A 82 16.47 0.83 -12.45
C ASP A 82 17.70 0.59 -11.55
N GLY A 83 17.42 0.09 -10.35
CA GLY A 83 18.44 -0.30 -9.38
C GLY A 83 18.78 -1.77 -9.50
N ALA A 84 19.07 -2.24 -10.71
CA ALA A 84 19.65 -3.56 -10.90
C ALA A 84 21.04 -3.59 -10.24
N SER A 85 21.10 -4.04 -8.98
CA SER A 85 22.36 -4.44 -8.36
C SER A 85 22.64 -5.89 -8.70
N ASP A 86 23.85 -6.22 -9.13
CA ASP A 86 24.36 -7.60 -9.31
C ASP A 86 24.40 -8.45 -8.01
N VAL A 87 23.76 -7.99 -6.93
CA VAL A 87 23.67 -8.67 -5.64
C VAL A 87 22.40 -9.50 -5.63
N GLN A 88 22.55 -10.80 -5.41
CA GLN A 88 21.43 -11.72 -5.23
C GLN A 88 20.70 -11.35 -3.93
N ARG A 89 19.56 -10.68 -4.05
CA ARG A 89 18.69 -10.28 -2.94
C ARG A 89 17.58 -11.32 -2.75
N SER A 90 17.09 -11.45 -1.52
CA SER A 90 15.85 -12.17 -1.27
C SER A 90 14.65 -11.37 -1.79
N GLU A 91 13.53 -12.04 -2.09
CA GLU A 91 12.30 -11.37 -2.54
C GLU A 91 11.82 -10.31 -1.53
N VAL A 92 12.06 -10.52 -0.24
CA VAL A 92 11.70 -9.58 0.83
C VAL A 92 12.65 -8.37 0.86
N GLU A 93 13.94 -8.57 0.62
CA GLU A 93 14.89 -7.47 0.45
C GLU A 93 14.56 -6.65 -0.81
N GLU A 94 14.14 -7.31 -1.89
CA GLU A 94 13.64 -6.62 -3.09
C GLU A 94 12.38 -5.83 -2.80
N PHE A 95 11.47 -6.38 -2.00
CA PHE A 95 10.25 -5.69 -1.57
C PHE A 95 10.55 -4.46 -0.70
N ASN A 96 11.49 -4.55 0.24
CA ASN A 96 11.88 -3.41 1.08
C ASN A 96 12.37 -2.22 0.26
N ILE A 97 13.02 -2.46 -0.88
CA ILE A 97 13.42 -1.39 -1.81
C ILE A 97 12.19 -0.70 -2.42
N VAL A 98 11.08 -1.42 -2.61
CA VAL A 98 9.83 -0.84 -3.10
C VAL A 98 9.24 0.10 -2.04
N LEU A 99 9.29 -0.27 -0.76
CA LEU A 99 8.87 0.62 0.32
C LEU A 99 9.75 1.88 0.37
N GLU A 100 11.07 1.73 0.25
CA GLU A 100 11.98 2.87 0.13
C GLU A 100 11.68 3.72 -1.13
N GLU A 101 11.33 3.11 -2.26
CA GLU A 101 10.95 3.81 -3.50
C GLU A 101 9.66 4.62 -3.30
N ILE A 102 8.68 4.07 -2.58
CA ILE A 102 7.44 4.77 -2.21
C ILE A 102 7.75 6.00 -1.37
N GLU A 103 8.50 5.86 -0.29
CA GLU A 103 8.89 6.98 0.59
C GLU A 103 9.64 8.07 -0.16
N ASN A 104 10.62 7.68 -0.98
CA ASN A 104 11.41 8.61 -1.78
C ASN A 104 10.54 9.35 -2.80
N THR A 105 9.60 8.66 -3.44
CA THR A 105 8.67 9.24 -4.43
C THR A 105 7.72 10.22 -3.75
N LEU A 106 7.16 9.85 -2.60
CA LEU A 106 6.31 10.73 -1.79
C LEU A 106 7.06 11.98 -1.32
N ALA A 107 8.30 11.83 -0.86
CA ALA A 107 9.14 12.95 -0.45
C ALA A 107 9.48 13.88 -1.63
N ALA A 108 9.72 13.33 -2.82
CA ALA A 108 9.92 14.10 -4.04
C ALA A 108 8.64 14.84 -4.46
N PHE A 109 7.49 14.17 -4.37
CA PHE A 109 6.18 14.75 -4.66
C PHE A 109 5.83 15.89 -3.69
N GLU A 110 6.06 15.71 -2.38
CA GLU A 110 5.85 16.75 -1.37
C GLU A 110 6.70 17.99 -1.66
N LYS A 111 7.99 17.79 -1.99
CA LYS A 111 8.90 18.88 -2.40
C LYS A 111 8.45 19.57 -3.68
N ARG A 112 7.83 18.85 -4.62
CA ARG A 112 7.28 19.42 -5.85
C ARG A 112 6.02 20.24 -5.57
N CYS A 113 5.10 19.75 -4.76
CA CYS A 113 3.88 20.48 -4.37
C CYS A 113 4.23 21.81 -3.69
N LYS A 114 5.29 21.85 -2.87
CA LYS A 114 5.80 23.11 -2.27
C LYS A 114 6.29 24.15 -3.29
N LYS A 115 6.57 23.75 -4.53
CA LYS A 115 7.10 24.59 -5.62
C LYS A 115 6.08 24.87 -6.72
N THR A 116 4.96 24.16 -6.73
CA THR A 116 3.94 24.19 -7.78
C THR A 116 2.58 24.54 -7.17
N GLU A 117 1.54 24.62 -7.98
CA GLU A 117 0.16 24.73 -7.48
C GLU A 117 -0.49 23.34 -7.24
N GLU A 118 0.28 22.26 -7.37
CA GLU A 118 -0.19 20.90 -7.10
C GLU A 118 -0.48 20.71 -5.60
N MET A 119 -1.53 19.94 -5.30
CA MET A 119 -1.94 19.63 -3.94
C MET A 119 -1.24 18.35 -3.47
N PHE A 120 -0.64 18.43 -2.29
CA PHE A 120 -0.18 17.25 -1.57
C PHE A 120 -1.35 16.72 -0.74
N ASP A 121 -2.14 15.83 -1.33
CA ASP A 121 -3.35 15.25 -0.75
C ASP A 121 -3.29 13.71 -0.69
N GLU A 122 -4.25 13.11 -0.01
CA GLU A 122 -4.31 11.67 0.23
C GLU A 122 -4.48 10.89 -1.07
N TRP A 123 -5.27 11.42 -2.01
CA TRP A 123 -5.52 10.77 -3.28
C TRP A 123 -4.22 10.58 -4.07
N ASN A 124 -3.42 11.65 -4.20
CA ASN A 124 -2.14 11.57 -4.89
C ASN A 124 -1.14 10.67 -4.17
N CYS A 125 -1.11 10.69 -2.84
CA CYS A 125 -0.25 9.81 -2.03
C CYS A 125 -0.62 8.32 -2.21
N VAL A 126 -1.92 8.00 -2.11
CA VAL A 126 -2.48 6.66 -2.37
C VAL A 126 -2.15 6.21 -3.79
N PHE A 127 -2.33 7.09 -4.78
CA PHE A 127 -2.02 6.79 -6.17
C PHE A 127 -0.52 6.50 -6.38
N ILE A 128 0.37 7.27 -5.76
CA ILE A 128 1.82 7.03 -5.82
C ILE A 128 2.17 5.67 -5.25
N MET A 129 1.70 5.36 -4.04
CA MET A 129 1.95 4.07 -3.40
C MET A 129 1.41 2.91 -4.22
N TYR A 130 0.17 3.03 -4.69
CA TYR A 130 -0.46 2.06 -5.58
C TYR A 130 0.38 1.82 -6.82
N ALA A 131 0.80 2.88 -7.51
CA ALA A 131 1.54 2.77 -8.76
C ALA A 131 2.92 2.11 -8.56
N CYS A 132 3.61 2.40 -7.46
CA CYS A 132 4.87 1.72 -7.10
C CYS A 132 4.65 0.21 -6.87
N LEU A 133 3.66 -0.17 -6.04
CA LEU A 133 3.33 -1.57 -5.78
C LEU A 133 2.88 -2.31 -7.04
N ARG A 134 2.03 -1.67 -7.85
CA ARG A 134 1.51 -2.23 -9.10
C ARG A 134 2.59 -2.41 -10.15
N ASN A 135 3.54 -1.47 -10.24
CA ASN A 135 4.75 -1.62 -11.05
C ASN A 135 5.64 -2.75 -10.54
N HIS A 136 5.76 -2.92 -9.21
CA HIS A 136 6.51 -4.05 -8.67
C HIS A 136 5.87 -5.39 -9.04
N CYS A 137 4.54 -5.51 -8.99
CA CYS A 137 3.83 -6.70 -9.49
C CYS A 137 4.21 -7.02 -10.94
N ASP A 138 4.26 -6.01 -11.82
CA ASP A 138 4.68 -6.19 -13.21
C ASP A 138 6.16 -6.63 -13.31
N LYS A 139 7.05 -6.09 -12.47
CA LYS A 139 8.49 -6.43 -12.43
C LYS A 139 8.73 -7.89 -12.00
N VAL A 140 8.00 -8.37 -11.00
CA VAL A 140 8.14 -9.73 -10.46
C VAL A 140 7.14 -10.72 -11.06
N GLU A 141 6.46 -10.34 -12.15
CA GLU A 141 5.49 -11.16 -12.88
C GLU A 141 4.34 -11.71 -12.02
N VAL A 142 3.96 -10.99 -10.95
CA VAL A 142 2.80 -11.32 -10.11
C VAL A 142 1.51 -10.90 -10.79
N ASN A 143 0.54 -11.82 -10.85
CA ASN A 143 -0.80 -11.52 -11.37
C ASN A 143 -1.57 -10.62 -10.39
N TYR A 144 -1.61 -9.32 -10.69
CA TYR A 144 -2.32 -8.33 -9.88
C TYR A 144 -3.80 -8.67 -9.62
N ILE A 145 -4.50 -9.27 -10.60
CA ILE A 145 -5.92 -9.60 -10.46
C ILE A 145 -6.09 -10.66 -9.37
N GLU A 146 -5.30 -11.73 -9.42
CA GLU A 146 -5.31 -12.79 -8.40
C GLU A 146 -4.90 -12.25 -7.03
N LEU A 147 -3.87 -11.40 -6.98
CA LEU A 147 -3.40 -10.75 -5.76
C LEU A 147 -4.51 -9.96 -5.05
N ILE A 148 -5.26 -9.15 -5.80
CA ILE A 148 -6.35 -8.35 -5.22
C ILE A 148 -7.56 -9.20 -4.84
N GLU A 149 -7.85 -10.26 -5.61
CA GLU A 149 -8.87 -11.24 -5.22
C GLU A 149 -8.53 -11.90 -3.88
N ASP A 150 -7.27 -12.30 -3.67
CA ASP A 150 -6.79 -12.85 -2.41
C ASP A 150 -6.92 -11.85 -1.26
N VAL A 151 -6.53 -10.58 -1.46
CA VAL A 151 -6.70 -9.51 -0.46
C VAL A 151 -8.15 -9.36 -0.05
N PHE A 152 -9.09 -9.27 -1.01
CA PHE A 152 -10.50 -9.13 -0.68
C PHE A 152 -11.10 -10.37 -0.04
N LYS A 153 -10.60 -11.56 -0.39
CA LYS A 153 -11.00 -12.80 0.25
C LYS A 153 -10.60 -12.81 1.72
N ILE A 154 -9.35 -12.47 2.04
CA ILE A 154 -8.85 -12.37 3.42
C ILE A 154 -9.70 -11.40 4.23
N GLN A 155 -9.96 -10.21 3.70
CA GLN A 155 -10.82 -9.23 4.37
C GLN A 155 -12.24 -9.75 4.61
N SER A 156 -12.84 -10.43 3.63
CA SER A 156 -14.17 -11.02 3.78
C SER A 156 -14.21 -12.16 4.81
N GLU A 157 -13.13 -12.91 4.96
CA GLU A 157 -13.00 -13.97 5.97
C GLU A 157 -12.90 -13.38 7.38
N LEU A 158 -12.05 -12.38 7.58
CA LEU A 158 -11.90 -11.67 8.85
C LEU A 158 -13.21 -11.00 9.30
N GLU A 159 -13.92 -10.34 8.38
CA GLU A 159 -15.23 -9.73 8.65
C GLU A 159 -16.32 -10.76 9.05
N LYS A 160 -16.18 -12.03 8.66
CA LYS A 160 -17.11 -13.09 9.07
C LYS A 160 -16.77 -13.61 10.46
N GLU A 161 -15.49 -13.76 10.77
CA GLU A 161 -15.01 -14.20 12.08
C GLU A 161 -15.42 -13.21 13.18
N GLU A 162 -15.24 -11.91 12.95
CA GLU A 162 -15.68 -10.84 13.86
C GLU A 162 -17.19 -10.90 14.16
N LYS A 163 -18.01 -11.29 13.19
CA LYS A 163 -19.47 -11.42 13.35
C LYS A 163 -19.90 -12.71 14.07
N THR A 164 -18.99 -13.66 14.26
CA THR A 164 -19.27 -14.96 14.88
C THR A 164 -18.75 -15.10 16.32
N GLU A 165 -17.99 -14.14 16.84
CA GLU A 165 -17.69 -14.09 18.27
C GLU A 165 -18.97 -13.75 19.07
N PRO A 166 -19.47 -14.64 19.95
CA PRO A 166 -20.62 -14.33 20.76
C PRO A 166 -20.26 -13.25 21.80
N GLU A 167 -21.01 -12.16 21.84
CA GLU A 167 -21.03 -11.24 22.98
C GLU A 167 -21.32 -12.07 24.25
N ASP A 168 -20.33 -12.21 25.13
CA ASP A 168 -20.44 -12.95 26.38
C ASP A 168 -21.51 -12.27 27.27
N PRO A 169 -22.72 -12.85 27.46
CA PRO A 169 -23.76 -12.23 28.25
C PRO A 169 -23.52 -12.58 29.70
N ASN A 170 -22.45 -12.06 30.29
CA ASN A 170 -22.16 -12.27 31.71
C ASN A 170 -21.78 -10.98 32.43
N THR A 171 -22.71 -10.04 32.43
CA THR A 171 -22.89 -9.11 33.55
C THR A 171 -24.37 -9.02 33.91
N LEU A 172 -24.84 -9.99 34.69
CA LEU A 172 -25.92 -9.82 35.68
C LEU A 172 -26.11 -11.14 36.44
N ASN A 173 -25.46 -11.24 37.59
CA ASN A 173 -26.04 -11.72 38.85
C ASN A 173 -25.09 -11.44 40.02
#